data_AF-A0AAV4W058-F1
#
_entry.id   AF-A0AAV4W058-F1
#
_cell.length_a   1.000
_cell.length_b   1.000
_cell.length_c   1.000
_cell.angle_alpha   90.00
_cell.angle_beta   90.00
_cell.angle_gamma   90.00
#
_symmetry.space_group_name_H-M   'P 1'
#
loop_
_entity.id
_entity.type
_entity.pdbx_description
1 polymer ?
#
loop_
_entity_poly.entity_id
_entity_poly.type
_entity_poly.pdbx_seq_one_letter_code
_entity_poly.pdbx_strand_id
1 'polypeptide(L)'
;MDQDSPVQVKRSWNFRKANWDGFTQELENLCSNLPEQNNLEELLSLFTRNIQSTTKHHIPRGKRKDSWIPFWKDQNIEELIHERDYISQKLQVNNNE
;
A
#
# COMPACT_ATOMS: atom_id res chain seq x y z
N MET A 1 -31.30 27.15 4.38
CA MET A 1 -30.35 27.05 3.25
C MET A 1 -29.12 26.40 3.82
N ASP A 2 -29.04 25.08 3.73
CA ASP A 2 -27.88 24.34 4.21
C ASP A 2 -26.75 24.49 3.20
N GLN A 3 -25.66 25.12 3.65
CA GLN A 3 -24.44 25.31 2.88
C GLN A 3 -23.77 23.94 2.74
N ASP A 4 -23.95 23.31 1.58
CA ASP A 4 -23.31 22.05 1.20
C ASP A 4 -21.80 22.31 1.06
N SER A 5 -21.07 22.17 2.15
CA SER A 5 -19.61 22.33 2.17
C SER A 5 -18.97 21.27 1.27
N PRO A 6 -18.04 21.63 0.37
CA PRO A 6 -17.48 20.67 -0.57
C PRO A 6 -16.78 19.54 0.19
N VAL A 7 -17.27 18.31 0.01
CA VAL A 7 -16.66 17.09 0.57
C VAL A 7 -15.20 17.05 0.15
N GLN A 8 -14.30 17.17 1.11
CA GLN A 8 -12.86 17.21 0.86
C GLN A 8 -12.41 15.84 0.31
N VAL A 9 -12.23 15.74 -1.00
CA VAL A 9 -11.89 14.48 -1.66
C VAL A 9 -10.45 14.08 -1.31
N LYS A 10 -10.29 13.02 -0.51
CA LYS A 10 -8.97 12.45 -0.20
C LYS A 10 -8.28 11.98 -1.49
N ARG A 11 -7.15 12.59 -1.84
CA ARG A 11 -6.31 12.17 -2.97
C ARG A 11 -5.61 10.86 -2.63
N SER A 12 -5.84 9.82 -3.42
CA SER A 12 -5.18 8.52 -3.28
C SER A 12 -4.13 8.32 -4.38
N TRP A 13 -3.23 7.36 -4.18
CA TRP A 13 -2.28 6.95 -5.21
C TRP A 13 -2.99 6.19 -6.34
N ASN A 14 -2.62 6.55 -7.58
CA ASN A 14 -3.11 5.88 -8.78
C ASN A 14 -2.06 4.91 -9.32
N PHE A 15 -2.02 3.71 -8.76
CA PHE A 15 -1.09 2.64 -9.13
C PHE A 15 -1.23 2.18 -10.58
N ARG A 16 -2.41 2.36 -11.21
CA ARG A 16 -2.63 2.04 -12.62
C ARG A 16 -1.87 2.98 -13.56
N LYS A 17 -1.62 4.23 -13.14
CA LYS A 17 -0.89 5.23 -13.92
C LYS A 17 0.56 5.41 -13.44
N ALA A 18 1.04 4.54 -12.56
CA ALA A 18 2.40 4.62 -12.07
C ALA A 18 3.40 4.32 -13.19
N ASN A 19 4.50 5.08 -13.23
CA ASN A 19 5.67 4.75 -14.02
C ASN A 19 6.54 3.74 -13.26
N TRP A 20 6.19 2.45 -13.34
CA TRP A 20 6.89 1.41 -12.58
C TRP A 20 8.34 1.21 -13.01
N ASP A 21 8.67 1.43 -14.28
CA ASP A 21 10.04 1.31 -14.78
C ASP A 21 10.91 2.42 -14.18
N GLY A 22 10.45 3.67 -14.24
CA GLY A 22 11.16 4.80 -13.62
C GLY A 22 11.24 4.70 -12.11
N PHE A 23 10.16 4.23 -11.45
CA PHE A 23 10.16 3.95 -10.02
C PHE A 23 11.25 2.95 -9.64
N THR A 24 11.32 1.82 -10.35
CA THR A 24 12.29 0.77 -10.08
C THR A 24 13.70 1.28 -10.29
N GLN A 25 13.98 1.94 -11.42
CA GLN A 25 15.31 2.46 -11.72
C GLN A 25 15.79 3.48 -10.68
N GLU A 26 14.94 4.43 -10.28
CA GLU A 26 15.30 5.43 -9.27
C GLU A 26 15.50 4.78 -7.88
N LEU A 27 14.61 3.88 -7.48
CA LEU A 27 14.69 3.22 -6.17
C LEU A 27 15.95 2.35 -6.07
N GLU A 28 16.24 1.54 -7.08
CA GLU A 28 17.44 0.69 -7.12
C GLU A 28 18.73 1.53 -7.06
N ASN A 29 18.76 2.66 -7.77
CA ASN A 29 19.88 3.58 -7.70
C ASN A 29 20.03 4.19 -6.29
N LEU A 30 18.93 4.62 -5.66
CA LEU A 30 18.96 5.13 -4.29
C LEU A 30 19.42 4.08 -3.28
N CYS A 31 18.97 2.84 -3.44
CA CYS A 31 19.32 1.71 -2.58
C CYS A 31 20.78 1.28 -2.74
N SER A 32 21.29 1.25 -3.98
CA SER A 32 22.69 0.92 -4.27
C SER A 32 23.68 1.95 -3.69
N ASN A 33 23.22 3.19 -3.50
CA ASN A 33 24.01 4.28 -2.93
C ASN A 33 23.71 4.54 -1.44
N LEU A 34 23.04 3.60 -0.75
CA LEU A 34 22.83 3.74 0.69
C LEU A 34 24.19 3.64 1.41
N PRO A 35 24.43 4.51 2.41
CA PRO A 35 25.62 4.39 3.22
C PRO A 35 25.56 3.08 4.02
N GLU A 36 26.72 2.44 4.23
CA GLU A 36 26.81 1.40 5.24
C GLU A 36 26.47 2.01 6.61
N GLN A 37 25.45 1.48 7.27
CA GLN A 37 25.02 1.91 8.60
C GLN A 37 25.15 0.73 9.54
N ASN A 38 25.76 0.96 10.71
CA ASN A 38 25.86 -0.05 11.76
C ASN A 38 24.53 -0.23 12.52
N ASN A 39 23.60 0.71 12.37
CA ASN A 39 22.28 0.69 13.00
C ASN A 39 21.20 0.30 11.99
N LEU A 40 20.54 -0.83 12.26
CA LEU A 40 19.46 -1.36 11.42
C LEU A 40 18.24 -0.43 11.35
N GLU A 41 17.89 0.24 12.46
CA GLU A 41 16.73 1.13 12.50
C GLU A 41 16.91 2.35 11.58
N GLU A 42 18.12 2.91 11.57
CA GLU A 42 18.49 4.03 10.70
C GLU A 42 18.46 3.61 9.23
N LEU A 43 18.98 2.42 8.91
CA LEU A 43 18.94 1.87 7.57
C LEU A 43 17.49 1.66 7.08
N LEU A 44 16.62 1.10 7.94
CA LEU A 44 15.20 0.89 7.64
C LEU A 44 14.47 2.22 7.42
N SER A 45 14.77 3.23 8.22
CA SER A 45 14.22 4.58 8.09
C SER A 45 14.63 5.23 6.76
N LEU A 46 15.91 5.13 6.39
CA LEU A 46 16.42 5.62 5.11
C LEU A 46 15.76 4.91 3.91
N PHE A 47 15.67 3.59 3.97
CA PHE A 47 15.00 2.80 2.93
C PHE A 47 13.53 3.19 2.76
N THR A 48 12.80 3.31 3.88
CA THR A 48 11.40 3.75 3.88
C THR A 48 11.26 5.15 3.28
N ARG A 49 12.17 6.07 3.61
CA ARG A 49 12.19 7.42 3.05
C ARG A 49 12.43 7.39 1.54
N ASN A 50 13.34 6.55 1.06
CA ASN A 50 13.62 6.40 -0.37
C ASN A 50 12.39 5.88 -1.13
N ILE A 51 11.69 4.87 -0.61
CA ILE A 51 10.43 4.40 -1.18
C ILE A 51 9.41 5.54 -1.25
N GLN A 52 9.19 6.25 -0.13
CA GLN A 52 8.21 7.33 -0.07
C GLN A 52 8.54 8.49 -1.04
N SER A 53 9.82 8.83 -1.18
CA SER A 53 10.28 9.85 -2.12
C SER A 53 10.03 9.42 -3.56
N THR A 54 10.50 8.24 -3.94
CA THR A 54 10.36 7.69 -5.30
C THR A 54 8.88 7.52 -5.68
N THR A 55 8.04 7.14 -4.71
CA THR A 55 6.58 7.05 -4.88
C THR A 55 6.00 8.40 -5.31
N LYS A 56 6.44 9.52 -4.72
CA LYS A 56 5.94 10.86 -5.08
C LYS A 56 6.30 11.27 -6.50
N HIS A 57 7.44 10.82 -7.02
CA HIS A 57 7.90 11.14 -8.37
C HIS A 57 7.17 10.31 -9.44
N HIS A 58 6.96 9.02 -9.19
CA HIS A 58 6.53 8.08 -10.23
C HIS A 58 5.09 7.60 -10.11
N ILE A 59 4.42 7.80 -8.97
CA ILE A 59 3.04 7.37 -8.76
C ILE A 59 2.15 8.60 -8.68
N PRO A 60 1.31 8.90 -9.69
CA PRO A 60 0.45 10.07 -9.64
C PRO A 60 -0.56 10.00 -8.49
N ARG A 61 -0.79 11.14 -7.82
CA ARG A 61 -1.92 11.33 -6.90
C ARG A 61 -3.13 11.78 -7.69
N GLY A 62 -4.30 11.23 -7.38
CA GLY A 62 -5.53 11.63 -8.07
C GLY A 62 -6.80 11.30 -7.32
N LYS A 63 -7.90 11.79 -7.87
CA LYS A 63 -9.25 11.33 -7.51
C LYS A 63 -9.47 9.96 -8.16
N ARG A 64 -9.74 8.94 -7.36
CA ARG A 64 -10.39 7.72 -7.90
C ARG A 64 -11.80 8.14 -8.31
N LYS A 65 -12.27 7.72 -9.48
CA LYS A 65 -13.69 7.91 -9.81
C LYS A 65 -14.48 7.28 -8.66
N ASP A 66 -15.47 7.99 -8.13
CA ASP A 66 -16.24 7.53 -6.95
C ASP A 66 -16.95 6.20 -7.25
N SER A 67 -17.06 5.83 -8.53
CA SER A 67 -17.57 4.56 -9.05
C SER A 67 -16.51 3.47 -9.33
N TRP A 68 -15.24 3.66 -8.95
CA TRP A 68 -14.25 2.57 -9.08
C TRP A 68 -14.54 1.52 -8.02
N ILE A 69 -15.24 0.48 -8.45
CA ILE A 69 -15.48 -0.75 -7.71
C ILE A 69 -14.20 -1.60 -7.87
N PRO A 70 -13.47 -1.92 -6.78
CA PRO A 70 -12.40 -2.90 -6.85
C PRO A 70 -12.95 -4.23 -7.39
N PHE A 71 -12.20 -4.93 -8.25
CA PHE A 71 -12.68 -6.17 -8.88
C PHE A 71 -13.07 -7.28 -7.88
N TRP A 72 -12.55 -7.18 -6.65
CA TRP A 72 -12.84 -8.10 -5.55
C TRP A 72 -14.06 -7.69 -4.71
N LYS A 73 -14.64 -6.51 -4.94
CA LYS A 73 -15.81 -6.06 -4.15
C LYS A 73 -17.05 -6.92 -4.42
N ASP A 74 -17.13 -7.53 -5.60
CA ASP A 74 -18.16 -8.50 -5.97
C ASP A 74 -17.76 -9.95 -5.62
N GLN A 75 -16.60 -10.15 -4.98
CA GLN A 75 -16.23 -11.45 -4.42
C GLN A 75 -16.77 -11.56 -3.00
N ASN A 76 -17.06 -12.78 -2.55
CA ASN A 76 -17.51 -13.09 -1.19
C ASN A 76 -16.37 -12.90 -0.16
N ILE A 77 -15.85 -11.69 -0.05
CA ILE A 77 -14.74 -11.35 0.86
C ILE A 77 -15.09 -11.70 2.29
N GLU A 78 -16.34 -11.51 2.68
CA GLU A 78 -16.82 -11.82 4.02
C GLU A 78 -16.71 -13.32 4.31
N GLU A 79 -17.14 -14.17 3.38
CA GLU A 79 -16.99 -15.63 3.50
C GLU A 79 -15.51 -16.05 3.54
N LEU A 80 -14.66 -15.45 2.70
CA LEU A 80 -13.21 -15.73 2.69
C LEU A 80 -12.52 -15.30 3.99
N ILE A 81 -12.96 -14.21 4.61
CA ILE A 81 -12.46 -13.78 5.92
C ILE A 81 -12.89 -14.78 6.99
N HIS A 82 -14.15 -15.21 6.98
CA HIS A 82 -14.64 -16.23 7.91
C HIS A 82 -13.90 -17.57 7.75
N GLU A 83 -13.64 -18.00 6.52
CA GLU A 83 -12.87 -19.21 6.24
C GLU A 83 -11.43 -19.10 6.76
N ARG A 84 -10.75 -17.98 6.49
CA ARG A 84 -9.41 -17.69 7.03
C ARG A 84 -9.38 -17.81 8.55
N ASP A 85 -10.33 -17.19 9.23
CA ASP A 85 -10.37 -17.15 10.70
C ASP A 85 -10.69 -18.51 11.30
N TYR A 86 -11.60 -19.27 10.66
CA TYR A 86 -11.90 -20.65 11.03
C TYR A 86 -10.67 -21.56 10.92
N ILE A 87 -9.94 -21.49 9.80
CA ILE A 87 -8.71 -22.25 9.58
C ILE A 87 -7.67 -21.87 10.64
N SER A 88 -7.51 -20.57 10.92
CA SER A 88 -6.54 -20.08 11.91
C SER A 88 -6.84 -20.62 13.32
N GLN A 89 -8.11 -20.66 13.71
CA GLN A 89 -8.52 -21.23 15.01
C GLN A 89 -8.29 -22.74 15.06
N LYS A 90 -8.62 -23.49 14.01
CA LYS A 90 -8.37 -24.94 13.96
C LYS A 90 -6.88 -25.26 14.07
N LEU A 91 -6.02 -24.50 13.40
CA LEU A 91 -4.58 -24.69 13.49
C LEU A 91 -4.05 -24.40 14.91
N GLN A 92 -4.59 -23.39 15.60
CA GLN A 92 -4.21 -23.11 16.99
C GLN A 92 -4.66 -24.22 17.95
N VAL A 93 -5.83 -24.82 17.73
CA VAL A 93 -6.31 -25.95 18.55
C VAL A 93 -5.44 -27.18 18.32
N ASN A 94 -5.16 -27.54 17.06
CA ASN A 94 -4.36 -28.73 16.72
C ASN A 94 -2.89 -28.65 17.17
N ASN A 95 -2.34 -27.44 17.36
CA ASN A 95 -0.97 -27.27 17.85
C ASN A 95 -0.88 -27.32 19.40
N ASN A 96 -2.02 -27.37 20.09
CA ASN A 96 -2.12 -27.41 21.56
C ASN A 96 -2.60 -28.77 22.11
N GLU A 97 -2.84 -29.75 21.23
CA GLU A 97 -3.04 -31.18 21.57
C GLU A 97 -1.72 -31.96 21.38
#